data_AF-A0A6C0FJK0-F1
#
_entry.id   AF-A0A6C0FJK0-F1
#
_cell.length_a   1.000
_cell.length_b   1.000
_cell.length_c   1.000
_cell.angle_alpha   90.00
_cell.angle_beta   90.00
_cell.angle_gamma   90.00
#
_symmetry.space_group_name_H-M   'P 1'
#
loop_
_entity.id
_entity.type
_entity.pdbx_description
1 polymer ?
#
loop_
_entity_poly.entity_id
_entity_poly.type
_entity_poly.pdbx_seq_one_letter_code
_entity_poly.pdbx_strand_id
1 'polypeptide(L)'
;MNGAIDELISRAGHSEGGGVAVSDVSGSEVTPGAWFAIRLTLVEEPSREVTASGMVTKRYDERKTYAIDAAVVHENGEWKIREVSYDVVARETTPASAP
;
A
#
# COMPACT_ATOMS: atom_id res chain seq x y z
N MET A 1 1.66 14.12 14.37
CA MET A 1 2.45 12.95 13.96
C MET A 1 2.54 13.07 12.45
N ASN A 2 3.68 13.52 11.91
CA ASN A 2 3.83 13.67 10.46
C ASN A 2 3.95 12.26 9.87
N GLY A 3 3.18 11.96 8.83
CA GLY A 3 3.22 10.65 8.18
C GLY A 3 4.51 10.48 7.39
N ALA A 4 4.88 9.22 7.06
CA ALA A 4 6.03 8.94 6.21
C ALA A 4 5.96 9.67 4.85
N ILE A 5 4.75 9.94 4.36
CA ILE A 5 4.49 10.72 3.13
C ILE A 5 4.85 12.19 3.32
N ASP A 6 4.48 12.81 4.44
CA ASP A 6 4.79 14.22 4.72
C ASP A 6 6.30 14.43 4.81
N GLU A 7 7.00 13.47 5.43
CA GLU A 7 8.46 13.47 5.50
C GLU A 7 9.08 13.36 4.10
N LEU A 8 8.56 12.45 3.25
CA LEU A 8 8.99 12.30 1.86
C LEU A 8 8.81 13.60 1.05
N ILE A 9 7.65 14.24 1.17
CA ILE A 9 7.31 15.49 0.48
C ILE A 9 8.23 16.62 0.96
N SER A 10 8.47 16.72 2.26
CA SER A 10 9.33 17.77 2.83
C SER A 10 10.76 17.74 2.30
N ARG A 11 11.26 16.56 1.89
CA ARG A 11 12.59 16.38 1.28
C ARG A 11 12.56 16.35 -0.25
N ALA A 12 11.42 16.68 -0.87
CA ALA A 12 11.18 16.54 -2.30
C ALA A 12 11.57 15.15 -2.83
N GLY A 13 11.31 14.10 -2.04
CA GLY A 13 11.59 12.73 -2.40
C GLY A 13 10.37 12.03 -3.01
N HIS A 14 10.63 10.93 -3.70
CA HIS A 14 9.61 10.03 -4.23
C HIS A 14 10.02 8.57 -4.04
N SER A 15 9.07 7.67 -4.20
CA SER A 15 9.34 6.24 -4.22
C SER A 15 9.55 5.76 -5.66
N GLU A 16 10.55 4.89 -5.86
CA GLU A 16 10.79 4.17 -7.10
C GLU A 16 10.64 2.66 -6.89
N GLY A 17 10.09 1.96 -7.87
CA GLY A 17 9.68 0.55 -7.72
C GLY A 17 8.32 0.45 -7.02
N GLY A 18 8.13 -0.56 -6.16
CA GLY A 18 6.91 -0.67 -5.37
C GLY A 18 5.67 -1.03 -6.19
N GLY A 19 5.84 -1.87 -7.22
CA GLY A 19 4.71 -2.37 -7.99
C GLY A 19 3.70 -3.05 -7.06
N VAL A 20 2.42 -2.76 -7.25
CA VAL A 20 1.34 -3.33 -6.44
C VAL A 20 0.47 -4.20 -7.33
N ALA A 21 0.25 -5.45 -6.91
CA ALA A 21 -0.72 -6.35 -7.50
C ALA A 21 -1.82 -6.68 -6.49
N VAL A 22 -3.07 -6.61 -6.92
CA VAL A 22 -4.26 -6.91 -6.10
C VAL A 22 -4.93 -8.16 -6.64
N SER A 23 -5.29 -9.08 -5.75
CA SER A 23 -5.90 -10.37 -6.06
C SER A 23 -6.89 -10.78 -4.97
N ASP A 24 -7.63 -11.87 -5.21
CA ASP A 24 -8.59 -12.46 -4.26
C ASP A 24 -9.58 -11.45 -3.65
N VAL A 25 -10.05 -10.53 -4.48
CA VAL A 25 -10.96 -9.47 -4.05
C VAL A 25 -12.35 -10.05 -3.82
N SER A 26 -12.87 -9.84 -2.62
CA SER A 26 -14.27 -10.11 -2.28
C SER A 26 -14.86 -8.93 -1.51
N GLY A 27 -16.17 -8.78 -1.58
CA GLY A 27 -16.87 -7.71 -0.89
C GLY A 27 -18.24 -8.17 -0.41
N SER A 28 -18.62 -7.73 0.78
CA SER A 28 -19.96 -7.89 1.31
C SER A 28 -20.56 -6.52 1.60
N GLU A 29 -21.78 -6.32 1.13
CA GLU A 29 -22.55 -5.12 1.42
C GLU A 29 -23.08 -5.20 2.86
N VAL A 30 -22.72 -4.22 3.68
CA VAL A 30 -23.14 -4.11 5.09
C VAL A 30 -24.40 -3.24 5.17
N THR A 31 -24.38 -2.11 4.47
CA THR A 31 -25.53 -1.23 4.28
C THR A 31 -25.77 -1.05 2.80
N PRO A 32 -26.93 -1.47 2.27
CA PRO A 32 -27.25 -1.37 0.85
C PRO A 32 -26.98 0.02 0.26
N GLY A 33 -26.15 0.08 -0.78
CA GLY A 33 -25.78 1.27 -1.53
C GLY A 33 -24.84 2.24 -0.81
N ALA A 34 -24.41 1.94 0.41
CA ALA A 34 -23.71 2.91 1.26
C ALA A 34 -22.44 2.37 1.91
N TRP A 35 -22.39 1.10 2.33
CA TRP A 35 -21.25 0.55 3.06
C TRP A 35 -20.93 -0.89 2.64
N PHE A 36 -19.68 -1.11 2.29
CA PHE A 36 -19.09 -2.39 1.92
C PHE A 36 -17.91 -2.73 2.83
N ALA A 37 -17.84 -3.99 3.26
CA ALA A 37 -16.62 -4.57 3.79
C ALA A 37 -15.90 -5.30 2.65
N ILE A 38 -14.67 -4.90 2.35
CA ILE A 38 -13.85 -5.44 1.26
C ILE A 38 -12.70 -6.24 1.85
N ARG A 39 -12.44 -7.40 1.26
CA ARG A 39 -11.26 -8.22 1.54
C ARG A 39 -10.44 -8.39 0.27
N LEU A 40 -9.13 -8.26 0.37
CA LEU A 40 -8.24 -8.46 -0.76
C LEU A 40 -6.85 -8.93 -0.32
N THR A 41 -6.16 -9.60 -1.23
CA THR A 41 -4.73 -9.87 -1.12
C THR A 41 -3.96 -8.83 -1.91
N LEU A 42 -3.01 -8.15 -1.27
CA LEU A 42 -2.12 -7.18 -1.89
C LEU A 42 -0.69 -7.72 -1.88
N VAL A 43 -0.03 -7.69 -3.03
CA VAL A 43 1.40 -7.94 -3.16
C VAL A 43 2.09 -6.64 -3.47
N GLU A 44 3.08 -6.28 -2.67
CA GLU A 44 3.97 -5.15 -2.87
C GLU A 44 5.36 -5.66 -3.26
N GLU A 45 5.84 -5.26 -4.43
CA GLU A 45 7.19 -5.55 -4.92
C GLU A 45 8.22 -4.62 -4.24
N PRO A 46 9.52 -5.00 -4.23
CA PRO A 46 10.57 -4.17 -3.68
C PRO A 46 10.57 -2.72 -4.18
N SER A 47 10.94 -1.80 -3.30
CA SER A 47 10.93 -0.36 -3.57
C SER A 47 12.09 0.37 -2.89
N ARG A 48 12.28 1.63 -3.27
CA ARG A 48 13.24 2.52 -2.63
C ARG A 48 12.71 3.93 -2.58
N GLU A 49 13.08 4.67 -1.55
CA GLU A 49 12.87 6.11 -1.49
C GLU A 49 14.11 6.82 -2.02
N VAL A 50 13.90 7.81 -2.88
CA VAL A 50 14.95 8.63 -3.48
C VAL A 50 14.68 10.11 -3.25
N THR A 51 15.75 10.90 -3.12
CA THR A 51 15.67 12.36 -3.14
C THR A 51 15.47 12.87 -4.56
N ALA A 52 15.15 14.17 -4.70
CA ALA A 52 15.15 14.86 -6.00
C ALA A 52 16.47 14.74 -6.78
N SER A 53 17.61 14.54 -6.09
CA SER A 53 18.93 14.34 -6.72
C SER A 53 19.22 12.88 -7.11
N GLY A 54 18.27 11.96 -6.89
CA GLY A 54 18.42 10.53 -7.19
C GLY A 54 19.17 9.74 -6.13
N MET A 55 19.46 10.32 -4.96
CA MET A 55 20.13 9.63 -3.87
C MET A 55 19.13 8.74 -3.12
N VAL A 56 19.47 7.45 -2.95
CA VAL A 56 18.63 6.50 -2.20
C VAL A 56 18.73 6.78 -0.70
N THR A 57 17.60 7.09 -0.07
CA THR A 57 17.51 7.33 1.37
C THR A 57 17.07 6.10 2.14
N LYS A 58 16.28 5.22 1.50
CA LYS A 58 15.77 4.00 2.13
C LYS A 58 15.51 2.92 1.08
N ARG A 59 15.76 1.67 1.45
CA ARG A 59 15.49 0.48 0.62
C ARG A 59 14.50 -0.42 1.31
N TYR A 60 13.61 -0.99 0.51
CA TYR A 60 12.65 -2.00 0.88
C TYR A 60 12.85 -3.18 -0.07
N ASP A 61 13.85 -4.02 0.23
CA ASP A 61 14.28 -5.11 -0.68
C ASP A 61 13.39 -6.36 -0.59
N GLU A 62 12.35 -6.31 0.24
CA GLU A 62 11.42 -7.41 0.46
C GLU A 62 10.17 -7.23 -0.42
N ARG A 63 9.77 -8.32 -1.08
CA ARG A 63 8.40 -8.49 -1.55
C ARG A 63 7.52 -8.84 -0.35
N LYS A 64 6.40 -8.14 -0.19
CA LYS A 64 5.46 -8.34 0.93
C LYS A 64 4.09 -8.70 0.40
N THR A 65 3.46 -9.69 1.03
CA THR A 65 2.06 -10.02 0.77
C THR A 65 1.24 -9.68 1.99
N TYR A 66 0.15 -8.96 1.78
CA TYR A 66 -0.78 -8.50 2.79
C TYR A 66 -2.15 -9.10 2.56
N ALA A 67 -2.78 -9.58 3.62
CA ALA A 67 -4.22 -9.78 3.67
C ALA A 67 -4.84 -8.49 4.23
N ILE A 68 -5.77 -7.88 3.48
CA ILE A 68 -6.35 -6.58 3.81
C ILE A 68 -7.85 -6.71 3.98
N ASP A 69 -8.36 -6.19 5.08
CA ASP A 69 -9.78 -5.89 5.29
C ASP A 69 -9.96 -4.36 5.27
N ALA A 70 -10.94 -3.88 4.51
CA ALA A 70 -11.22 -2.46 4.37
C ALA A 70 -12.71 -2.15 4.51
N ALA A 71 -13.03 -1.08 5.24
CA ALA A 71 -14.37 -0.51 5.28
C ALA A 71 -14.48 0.60 4.22
N VAL A 72 -15.33 0.39 3.22
CA VAL A 72 -15.56 1.32 2.12
C VAL A 72 -16.97 1.90 2.21
N VAL A 73 -17.08 3.21 2.26
CA VAL A 73 -18.35 3.93 2.45
C VAL A 73 -18.57 4.91 1.30
N HIS A 74 -19.80 4.99 0.80
CA HIS A 74 -20.23 6.00 -0.16
C HIS A 74 -20.84 7.19 0.58
N GLU A 75 -20.19 8.35 0.53
CA GLU A 75 -20.65 9.56 1.19
C GLU A 75 -20.50 10.76 0.26
N ASN A 76 -21.53 11.60 0.18
CA ASN A 76 -21.53 12.82 -0.62
C ASN A 76 -21.18 12.59 -2.11
N GLY A 77 -21.54 11.42 -2.65
CA GLY A 77 -21.27 11.05 -4.05
C GLY A 77 -19.87 10.51 -4.31
N GLU A 78 -19.09 10.22 -3.26
CA GLU A 78 -17.73 9.70 -3.35
C GLU A 78 -17.55 8.41 -2.55
N TRP A 79 -16.74 7.49 -3.07
CA TRP A 79 -16.30 6.31 -2.34
C TRP A 79 -15.08 6.63 -1.49
N LYS A 80 -15.14 6.28 -0.20
CA LYS A 80 -14.09 6.54 0.78
C LYS A 80 -13.74 5.28 1.52
N ILE A 81 -12.44 5.02 1.67
CA ILE A 81 -11.94 4.02 2.60
C ILE A 81 -11.89 4.67 3.98
N ARG A 82 -12.69 4.16 4.92
CA ARG A 82 -12.78 4.70 6.29
C ARG A 82 -11.82 4.04 7.24
N GLU A 83 -11.59 2.75 7.05
CA GLU A 83 -10.70 1.95 7.88
C GLU A 83 -10.05 0.88 7.03
N VAL A 84 -8.78 0.60 7.34
CA VAL A 84 -8.00 -0.48 6.75
C VAL A 84 -7.30 -1.20 7.88
N SER A 85 -7.51 -2.50 7.99
CA SER A 85 -6.68 -3.39 8.78
C SER A 85 -5.95 -4.34 7.84
N TYR A 86 -4.72 -4.68 8.18
CA TYR A 86 -3.92 -5.59 7.37
C TYR A 86 -3.03 -6.46 8.23
N ASP A 87 -2.78 -7.66 7.74
CA ASP A 87 -1.77 -8.57 8.25
C ASP A 87 -0.74 -8.86 7.17
N VAL A 88 0.54 -8.92 7.55
CA VAL A 88 1.59 -9.37 6.64
C VAL A 88 1.62 -10.89 6.66
N VAL A 89 1.18 -11.51 5.58
CA VAL A 89 1.03 -12.98 5.48
C VAL A 89 2.24 -13.66 4.83
N ALA A 90 3.06 -12.92 4.07
CA ALA A 90 4.33 -13.41 3.56
C ALA A 90 5.36 -12.28 3.39
N ARG A 91 6.64 -12.62 3.55
CA ARG A 91 7.79 -11.75 3.26
C ARG A 91 8.87 -12.55 2.57
N GLU A 92 9.33 -12.04 1.44
CA GLU A 92 10.38 -12.66 0.65
C GLU A 92 11.46 -11.62 0.38
N THR A 93 12.70 -11.88 0.81
CA THR A 93 13.83 -11.03 0.44
C THR A 93 14.20 -11.34 -1.00
N THR A 94 14.05 -10.37 -1.90
CA THR A 94 14.58 -10.52 -3.25
C THR A 94 16.10 -10.40 -3.15
N PRO A 95 16.89 -11.41 -3.57
CA PRO A 95 18.34 -11.30 -3.53
C PRO A 95 18.76 -10.10 -4.38
N ALA A 96 19.69 -9.29 -3.87
CA ALA A 96 20.26 -8.19 -4.63
C ALA A 96 20.75 -8.74 -5.98
N SER A 97 20.18 -8.24 -7.07
CA SER A 97 20.67 -8.54 -8.41
C SER A 97 22.15 -8.19 -8.42
N ALA A 98 23.02 -9.20 -8.56
CA ALA A 98 24.45 -8.97 -8.70
C ALA A 98 24.68 -8.05 -9.93
N PRO A 99 25.66 -7.13 -9.84
CA PRO A 99 25.92 -6.14 -10.88
C PRO A 99 26.30 -6.75 -12.23
#